data_AF-A0A7R9YDZ3-F1
#
_entry.id   AF-A0A7R9YDZ3-F1
#
_cell.length_a   1.000
_cell.length_b   1.000
_cell.length_c   1.000
_cell.angle_alpha   90.00
_cell.angle_beta   90.00
_cell.angle_gamma   90.00
#
_symmetry.space_group_name_H-M   'P 1'
#
loop_
_entity.id
_entity.type
_entity.pdbx_description
1 polymer ?
#
loop_
_entity_poly.entity_id
_entity_poly.type
_entity_poly.pdbx_seq_one_letter_code
_entity_poly.pdbx_strand_id
1 'polypeptide(L)'
;MAKRQPPTSAFSDDAQEPSRRASRRVGARRKRHAKKRARDEAEASDLEDIEITPDDRARMPHLLPDVSDETLKLVREELGYLPTHLRGIAAWDERGRPAVLQLYPLGISQSYKRRKRQRHTGDSAEPFPTMLWLASKAIGVEVARLEYQGAVARLEKELQASEEQIKAEQRAAHQHYARVRWEMVSDKDRALCEARGWTERIRDTGVAGMKDFDNVKCLHAHYAHFLALEDGSLFSDAGEEVRVRNHVGAWVDLALKDQRRAHDEASRRARDEDPADPKSGNDGHEKAEQVPGAKGAKTIDAAGMPGRAPGDAPTGSS
;
A
#
# COMPACT_ATOMS: atom_id res chain seq x y z
N MET A 1 -16.04 -63.77 44.04
CA MET A 1 -15.81 -62.33 44.31
C MET A 1 -16.21 -61.53 43.09
N ALA A 2 -16.71 -60.32 43.32
CA ALA A 2 -17.76 -59.65 42.56
C ALA A 2 -17.41 -59.18 41.13
N LYS A 3 -18.41 -59.30 40.24
CA LYS A 3 -18.53 -58.61 38.95
C LYS A 3 -18.55 -57.09 39.18
N ARG A 4 -17.81 -56.32 38.38
CA ARG A 4 -17.99 -54.86 38.26
C ARG A 4 -18.40 -54.52 36.83
N GLN A 5 -19.62 -54.01 36.70
CA GLN A 5 -20.13 -53.31 35.51
C GLN A 5 -19.48 -51.92 35.40
N PRO A 6 -19.35 -51.35 34.19
CA PRO A 6 -19.07 -49.92 34.03
C PRO A 6 -20.37 -49.10 34.21
N PRO A 7 -20.33 -47.91 34.81
CA PRO A 7 -21.51 -47.05 34.87
C PRO A 7 -21.72 -46.30 33.55
N THR A 8 -22.96 -46.36 33.08
CA THR A 8 -23.55 -45.49 32.08
C THR A 8 -23.73 -44.08 32.66
N SER A 9 -23.27 -43.03 31.98
CA SER A 9 -23.71 -41.66 32.27
C SER A 9 -24.37 -41.06 31.03
N ALA A 10 -25.66 -40.77 31.19
CA ALA A 10 -26.48 -40.01 30.28
C ALA A 10 -25.90 -38.61 30.06
N PHE A 11 -25.81 -38.18 28.79
CA PHE A 11 -25.67 -36.79 28.42
C PHE A 11 -27.07 -36.16 28.45
N SER A 12 -27.32 -35.27 29.40
CA SER A 12 -28.42 -34.31 29.33
C SER A 12 -27.92 -33.03 28.68
N ASP A 13 -28.60 -32.61 27.62
CA ASP A 13 -28.55 -31.28 27.02
C ASP A 13 -28.79 -30.21 28.09
N ASP A 14 -27.85 -29.25 28.20
CA ASP A 14 -28.08 -27.99 28.90
C ASP A 14 -27.57 -26.86 28.00
N ALA A 15 -28.52 -26.24 27.29
CA ALA A 15 -28.29 -25.07 26.46
C ALA A 15 -27.91 -23.88 27.38
N GLN A 16 -26.60 -23.58 27.45
CA GLN A 16 -26.10 -22.43 28.20
C GLN A 16 -26.43 -21.11 27.49
N GLU A 17 -27.25 -20.28 28.11
CA GLU A 17 -27.34 -18.85 27.81
C GLU A 17 -25.95 -18.19 27.88
N PRO A 18 -25.61 -17.27 26.96
CA PRO A 18 -24.30 -16.64 26.94
C PRO A 18 -24.11 -15.76 28.18
N SER A 19 -23.14 -16.13 29.02
CA SER A 19 -22.84 -15.39 30.25
C SER A 19 -22.60 -13.89 29.99
N ARG A 20 -23.06 -13.03 30.91
CA ARG A 20 -22.90 -11.56 30.89
C ARG A 20 -21.45 -11.09 30.64
N ARG A 21 -20.46 -11.96 30.87
CA ARG A 21 -19.03 -11.71 30.61
C ARG A 21 -18.66 -11.77 29.12
N ALA A 22 -19.32 -12.62 28.34
CA ALA A 22 -19.16 -12.71 26.89
C ALA A 22 -19.74 -11.47 26.18
N SER A 23 -20.95 -11.04 26.58
CA SER A 23 -21.62 -9.86 26.03
C SER A 23 -20.85 -8.56 26.32
N ARG A 24 -20.24 -8.45 27.51
CA ARG A 24 -19.34 -7.33 27.87
C ARG A 24 -18.05 -7.31 27.03
N ARG A 25 -17.46 -8.46 26.71
CA ARG A 25 -16.27 -8.57 25.85
C ARG A 25 -16.56 -8.17 24.40
N VAL A 26 -17.73 -8.53 23.87
CA VAL A 26 -18.18 -8.14 22.52
C VAL A 26 -18.45 -6.63 22.46
N GLY A 27 -19.11 -6.05 23.48
CA GLY A 27 -19.34 -4.61 23.58
C GLY A 27 -18.05 -3.79 23.69
N ALA A 28 -17.06 -4.27 24.45
CA ALA A 28 -15.75 -3.63 24.54
C ALA A 28 -14.96 -3.71 23.22
N ARG A 29 -15.07 -4.81 22.48
CA ARG A 29 -14.45 -4.98 21.15
C ARG A 29 -15.08 -4.04 20.12
N ARG A 30 -16.42 -3.94 20.07
CA ARG A 30 -17.14 -3.00 19.19
C ARG A 30 -16.76 -1.54 19.45
N LYS A 31 -16.68 -1.13 20.72
CA LYS A 31 -16.24 0.24 21.09
C LYS A 31 -14.80 0.53 20.68
N ARG A 32 -13.89 -0.45 20.76
CA ARG A 32 -12.50 -0.31 20.28
C ARG A 32 -12.43 -0.17 18.76
N HIS A 33 -13.20 -0.96 18.01
CA HIS A 33 -13.25 -0.85 16.55
C HIS A 33 -13.88 0.46 16.08
N ALA A 34 -14.94 0.94 16.75
CA ALA A 34 -15.55 2.24 16.46
C ALA A 34 -14.59 3.41 16.75
N LYS A 35 -13.86 3.36 17.87
CA LYS A 35 -12.83 4.36 18.20
C LYS A 35 -11.65 4.34 17.22
N LYS A 36 -11.26 3.15 16.74
CA LYS A 36 -10.24 3.01 15.70
C LYS A 36 -10.74 3.60 14.37
N ARG A 37 -11.96 3.28 13.95
CA ARG A 37 -12.57 3.85 12.74
C ARG A 37 -12.69 5.38 12.80
N ALA A 38 -13.21 5.94 13.89
CA ALA A 38 -13.32 7.39 14.04
C ALA A 38 -11.94 8.09 14.04
N ARG A 39 -10.91 7.42 14.59
CA ARG A 39 -9.54 7.90 14.50
C ARG A 39 -9.01 7.79 13.07
N ASP A 40 -9.19 6.65 12.41
CA ASP A 40 -8.76 6.43 11.03
C ASP A 40 -9.48 7.39 10.07
N GLU A 41 -10.74 7.75 10.33
CA GLU A 41 -11.55 8.73 9.58
C GLU A 41 -11.09 10.17 9.82
N ALA A 42 -10.75 10.55 11.07
CA ALA A 42 -10.17 11.86 11.37
C ALA A 42 -8.73 11.99 10.82
N GLU A 43 -7.94 10.93 10.92
CA GLU A 43 -6.58 10.85 10.37
C GLU A 43 -6.62 10.83 8.84
N ALA A 44 -7.71 10.39 8.21
CA ALA A 44 -7.93 10.49 6.77
C ALA A 44 -8.42 11.88 6.32
N SER A 45 -9.25 12.57 7.09
CA SER A 45 -9.64 13.96 6.78
C SER A 45 -8.47 14.93 6.89
N ASP A 46 -7.52 14.67 7.80
CA ASP A 46 -6.29 15.45 7.94
C ASP A 46 -5.29 15.22 6.78
N LEU A 47 -5.49 14.19 5.94
CA LEU A 47 -4.63 13.95 4.77
C LEU A 47 -4.97 14.85 3.57
N GLU A 48 -6.20 15.37 3.48
CA GLU A 48 -6.68 16.15 2.32
C GLU A 48 -6.09 17.57 2.25
N ASP A 49 -5.63 18.14 3.37
CA ASP A 49 -5.02 19.48 3.46
C ASP A 49 -3.48 19.46 3.59
N ILE A 50 -2.85 18.35 3.20
CA ILE A 50 -1.40 18.20 3.37
C ILE A 50 -0.62 19.03 2.34
N GLU A 51 0.01 20.09 2.82
CA GLU A 51 1.03 20.83 2.08
C GLU A 51 2.39 20.11 2.15
N ILE A 52 3.12 20.07 1.03
CA ILE A 52 4.52 19.60 1.01
C ILE A 52 5.41 20.80 1.29
N THR A 53 6.21 20.72 2.35
CA THR A 53 7.05 21.85 2.75
C THR A 53 8.42 21.81 2.07
N PRO A 54 9.13 22.94 1.91
CA PRO A 54 10.53 22.94 1.48
C PRO A 54 11.45 22.09 2.38
N ASP A 55 11.15 21.99 3.68
CA ASP A 55 11.87 21.14 4.63
C ASP A 55 11.67 19.64 4.33
N ASP A 56 10.49 19.23 3.84
CA ASP A 56 10.26 17.84 3.41
C ASP A 56 11.19 17.46 2.26
N ARG A 57 11.31 18.33 1.24
CA ARG A 57 12.22 18.11 0.10
C ARG A 57 13.68 18.11 0.53
N ALA A 58 14.08 19.03 1.42
CA ALA A 58 15.45 19.09 1.94
C ALA A 58 15.88 17.81 2.69
N ARG A 59 14.93 17.07 3.26
CA ARG A 59 15.18 15.77 3.93
C ARG A 59 15.34 14.59 2.97
N MET A 60 15.11 14.79 1.67
CA MET A 60 15.21 13.78 0.60
C MET A 60 16.28 14.22 -0.41
N PRO A 61 17.58 14.19 -0.06
CA PRO A 61 18.65 14.76 -0.88
C PRO A 61 18.87 14.05 -2.24
N HIS A 62 18.30 12.85 -2.42
CA HIS A 62 18.42 12.06 -3.65
C HIS A 62 17.12 12.03 -4.48
N LEU A 63 16.13 12.86 -4.11
CA LEU A 63 14.87 12.98 -4.83
C LEU A 63 15.14 13.46 -6.26
N LEU A 64 14.56 12.76 -7.24
CA LEU A 64 14.64 13.17 -8.63
C LEU A 64 13.88 14.48 -8.86
N PRO A 65 14.37 15.35 -9.77
CA PRO A 65 13.80 16.68 -9.98
C PRO A 65 12.40 16.67 -10.60
N ASP A 66 12.02 15.58 -11.29
CA ASP A 66 10.72 15.38 -11.92
C ASP A 66 9.63 14.91 -10.94
N VAL A 67 9.98 14.60 -9.69
CA VAL A 67 9.00 14.22 -8.67
C VAL A 67 8.26 15.47 -8.15
N SER A 68 6.99 15.60 -8.56
CA SER A 68 6.11 16.71 -8.20
C SER A 68 5.62 16.66 -6.74
N ASP A 69 5.12 17.77 -6.21
CA ASP A 69 4.53 17.80 -4.87
C ASP A 69 3.26 16.96 -4.77
N GLU A 70 2.46 16.89 -5.83
CA GLU A 70 1.28 16.02 -5.93
C GLU A 70 1.68 14.55 -5.78
N THR A 71 2.79 14.15 -6.40
CA THR A 71 3.33 12.79 -6.25
C THR A 71 3.74 12.53 -4.81
N LEU A 72 4.38 13.49 -4.15
CA LEU A 72 4.77 13.35 -2.74
C LEU A 72 3.54 13.27 -1.81
N LYS A 73 2.45 13.99 -2.11
CA LYS A 73 1.18 13.85 -1.38
C LYS A 73 0.63 12.43 -1.51
N LEU A 74 0.59 11.87 -2.72
CA LEU A 74 0.16 10.48 -2.94
C LEU A 74 1.04 9.47 -2.19
N VAL A 75 2.36 9.66 -2.18
CA VAL A 75 3.27 8.80 -1.39
C VAL A 75 2.95 8.87 0.09
N ARG A 76 2.73 10.08 0.62
CA ARG A 76 2.38 10.28 2.04
C ARG A 76 1.01 9.70 2.37
N GLU A 77 0.03 9.77 1.48
CA GLU A 77 -1.26 9.09 1.64
C GLU A 77 -1.10 7.56 1.69
N GLU A 78 -0.30 6.97 0.79
CA GLU A 78 -0.06 5.53 0.76
C GLU A 78 0.71 5.05 2.00
N LEU A 79 1.79 5.74 2.39
CA LEU A 79 2.67 5.28 3.47
C LEU A 79 2.34 5.84 4.86
N GLY A 80 1.66 6.98 4.94
CA GLY A 80 1.52 7.80 6.15
C GLY A 80 2.76 8.63 6.50
N TYR A 81 3.82 8.58 5.69
CA TYR A 81 5.05 9.37 5.87
C TYR A 81 5.82 9.51 4.55
N LEU A 82 6.82 10.39 4.51
CA LEU A 82 7.78 10.49 3.39
C LEU A 82 9.11 9.82 3.76
N PRO A 83 9.55 8.78 3.03
CA PRO A 83 10.87 8.19 3.24
C PRO A 83 11.98 9.19 2.94
N THR A 84 12.93 9.39 3.86
CA THR A 84 14.05 10.34 3.68
C THR A 84 15.01 9.96 2.55
N HIS A 85 14.96 8.71 2.11
CA HIS A 85 15.75 8.16 1.03
C HIS A 85 14.87 7.89 -0.20
N LEU A 86 13.69 8.52 -0.28
CA LEU A 86 12.88 8.50 -1.50
C LEU A 86 13.68 9.15 -2.64
N ARG A 87 13.73 8.44 -3.76
CA ARG A 87 14.37 8.91 -4.98
C ARG A 87 13.35 9.20 -6.08
N GLY A 88 12.35 8.33 -6.24
CA GLY A 88 11.31 8.48 -7.26
C GLY A 88 10.25 7.40 -7.16
N ILE A 89 9.39 7.32 -8.18
CA ILE A 89 8.39 6.27 -8.34
C ILE A 89 8.89 5.29 -9.40
N ALA A 90 8.90 4.00 -9.07
CA ALA A 90 9.38 2.94 -9.95
C ALA A 90 8.24 2.21 -10.67
N ALA A 91 7.01 2.29 -10.14
CA ALA A 91 5.82 1.78 -10.80
C ALA A 91 4.56 2.47 -10.26
N TRP A 92 3.59 2.64 -11.14
CA TRP A 92 2.25 3.13 -10.82
C TRP A 92 1.23 2.00 -10.90
N ASP A 93 0.16 2.08 -10.11
CA ASP A 93 -0.98 1.18 -10.27
C ASP A 93 -1.96 1.68 -11.33
N GLU A 94 -2.96 0.85 -11.66
CA GLU A 94 -4.00 1.17 -12.65
C GLU A 94 -4.84 2.41 -12.32
N ARG A 95 -4.78 2.91 -11.08
CA ARG A 95 -5.48 4.11 -10.61
C ARG A 95 -4.58 5.35 -10.62
N GLY A 96 -3.35 5.23 -11.12
CA GLY A 96 -2.36 6.30 -11.09
C GLY A 96 -1.81 6.58 -9.70
N ARG A 97 -1.84 5.60 -8.79
CA ARG A 97 -1.26 5.70 -7.44
C ARG A 97 0.14 5.10 -7.43
N PRO A 98 1.07 5.59 -6.57
CA PRO A 98 2.38 4.98 -6.42
C PRO A 98 2.29 3.52 -5.95
N ALA A 99 2.60 2.57 -6.84
CA ALA A 99 2.65 1.16 -6.50
C ALA A 99 3.99 0.79 -5.86
N VAL A 100 5.08 1.26 -6.47
CA VAL A 100 6.45 0.97 -6.04
C VAL A 100 7.28 2.25 -6.00
N LEU A 101 7.97 2.49 -4.89
CA LEU A 101 8.93 3.58 -4.77
C LEU A 101 10.33 3.11 -5.14
N GLN A 102 11.07 3.98 -5.82
CA GLN A 102 12.53 3.89 -5.92
C GLN A 102 13.15 4.58 -4.70
N LEU A 103 14.01 3.85 -4.02
CA LEU A 103 14.69 4.24 -2.81
C LEU A 103 16.20 4.31 -3.03
N TYR A 104 16.82 5.38 -2.54
CA TYR A 104 18.27 5.49 -2.52
C TYR A 104 18.89 4.43 -1.57
N PRO A 105 20.01 3.77 -1.94
CA PRO A 105 20.53 2.63 -1.18
C PRO A 105 21.07 2.96 0.22
N LEU A 106 21.27 4.24 0.53
CA LEU A 106 21.68 4.72 1.84
C LEU A 106 20.58 5.59 2.46
N GLY A 107 20.21 5.30 3.71
CA GLY A 107 19.21 6.05 4.45
C GLY A 107 19.77 6.68 5.72
N ILE A 108 18.97 7.54 6.37
CA ILE A 108 19.32 8.08 7.68
C ILE A 108 19.10 6.99 8.76
N SER A 109 20.18 6.65 9.44
CA SER A 109 20.30 5.67 10.52
C SER A 109 19.18 5.78 11.56
N GLN A 110 18.49 4.67 11.81
CA GLN A 110 17.58 4.56 12.95
C GLN A 110 18.37 4.48 14.27
N SER A 111 19.59 3.94 14.23
CA SER A 111 20.54 3.93 15.35
C SER A 111 20.92 5.35 15.78
N TYR A 112 21.06 6.27 14.83
CA TYR A 112 21.29 7.70 15.05
C TYR A 112 20.11 8.35 15.79
N LYS A 113 18.86 8.01 15.46
CA LYS A 113 17.68 8.50 16.21
C LYS A 113 17.68 8.01 17.66
N ARG A 114 18.16 6.78 17.96
CA ARG A 114 18.34 6.28 19.33
C ARG A 114 19.53 6.95 20.05
N ARG A 115 20.63 7.23 19.33
CA ARG A 115 21.85 7.87 19.86
C ARG A 115 21.78 9.40 19.96
N LYS A 116 20.69 10.04 19.55
CA LYS A 116 20.44 11.49 19.82
C LYS A 116 20.43 11.84 21.32
N ARG A 117 20.47 10.83 22.23
CA ARG A 117 20.68 10.99 23.67
C ARG A 117 22.17 10.96 24.10
N GLN A 118 23.11 10.61 23.24
CA GLN A 118 24.55 10.52 23.52
C GLN A 118 25.40 10.84 22.28
N ARG A 119 25.99 12.05 22.26
CA ARG A 119 27.13 12.56 21.46
C ARG A 119 27.20 12.30 19.95
N HIS A 120 27.31 13.41 19.21
CA HIS A 120 27.49 13.52 17.76
C HIS A 120 28.79 12.89 17.23
N THR A 121 28.65 12.07 16.17
CA THR A 121 29.72 11.83 15.20
C THR A 121 29.13 11.82 13.77
N GLY A 122 29.43 12.87 13.01
CA GLY A 122 29.62 12.91 11.56
C GLY A 122 28.54 12.37 10.62
N ASP A 123 28.42 11.05 10.49
CA ASP A 123 27.68 10.44 9.38
C ASP A 123 26.53 9.60 9.89
N SER A 124 25.31 10.05 9.59
CA SER A 124 24.08 9.35 9.94
C SER A 124 23.63 8.34 8.89
N ALA A 125 24.41 8.07 7.83
CA ALA A 125 24.00 7.15 6.77
C ALA A 125 24.12 5.67 7.20
N GLU A 126 23.17 4.82 6.80
CA GLU A 126 23.20 3.37 6.96
C GLU A 126 22.71 2.67 5.68
N PRO A 127 23.25 1.48 5.34
CA PRO A 127 22.74 0.66 4.24
C PRO A 127 21.26 0.32 4.40
N PHE A 128 20.48 0.60 3.36
CA PHE A 128 19.09 0.17 3.27
C PHE A 128 19.00 -1.05 2.32
N PRO A 129 18.35 -2.16 2.75
CA PRO A 129 18.48 -3.45 2.06
C PRO A 129 17.72 -3.54 0.73
N THR A 130 16.82 -2.61 0.44
CA THR A 130 16.01 -2.60 -0.80
C THR A 130 15.99 -1.22 -1.45
N MET A 131 16.21 -1.16 -2.75
CA MET A 131 15.96 0.04 -3.57
C MET A 131 14.52 0.12 -4.07
N LEU A 132 13.70 -0.92 -3.87
CA LEU A 132 12.30 -0.96 -4.30
C LEU A 132 11.39 -1.25 -3.12
N TRP A 133 10.44 -0.36 -2.87
CA TRP A 133 9.48 -0.47 -1.77
C TRP A 133 8.06 -0.53 -2.31
N LEU A 134 7.32 -1.59 -1.98
CA LEU A 134 5.90 -1.73 -2.30
C LEU A 134 5.07 -0.74 -1.47
N ALA A 135 4.67 0.37 -2.06
CA ALA A 135 3.97 1.45 -1.36
C ALA A 135 2.46 1.26 -1.29
N SER A 136 1.86 0.71 -2.35
CA SER A 136 0.40 0.55 -2.40
C SER A 136 -0.11 -0.28 -1.23
N LYS A 137 -0.94 0.34 -0.38
CA LYS A 137 -1.60 -0.33 0.75
C LYS A 137 -2.45 -1.52 0.30
N ALA A 138 -3.19 -1.33 -0.79
CA ALA A 138 -4.09 -2.35 -1.33
C ALA A 138 -3.30 -3.59 -1.77
N ILE A 139 -2.28 -3.40 -2.60
CA ILE A 139 -1.43 -4.49 -3.09
C ILE A 139 -0.68 -5.14 -1.92
N GLY A 140 -0.13 -4.33 -1.00
CA GLY A 140 0.61 -4.82 0.17
C GLY A 140 -0.22 -5.75 1.06
N VAL A 141 -1.50 -5.45 1.27
CA VAL A 141 -2.42 -6.32 2.03
C VAL A 141 -2.62 -7.66 1.35
N GLU A 142 -2.77 -7.68 0.03
CA GLU A 142 -2.98 -8.92 -0.72
C GLU A 142 -1.73 -9.79 -0.76
N VAL A 143 -0.55 -9.18 -0.97
CA VAL A 143 0.72 -9.91 -0.93
C VAL A 143 0.98 -10.46 0.48
N ALA A 144 0.73 -9.67 1.53
CA ALA A 144 0.87 -10.13 2.91
C ALA A 144 -0.07 -11.31 3.23
N ARG A 145 -1.27 -11.35 2.63
CA ARG A 145 -2.18 -12.50 2.74
C ARG A 145 -1.58 -13.75 2.09
N LEU A 146 -0.97 -13.64 0.92
CA LEU A 146 -0.26 -14.76 0.28
C LEU A 146 0.91 -15.24 1.14
N GLU A 147 1.72 -14.33 1.67
CA GLU A 147 2.84 -14.66 2.57
C GLU A 147 2.34 -15.40 3.82
N TYR A 148 1.26 -14.93 4.44
CA TYR A 148 0.62 -15.57 5.60
C TYR A 148 0.11 -16.99 5.29
N GLN A 149 -0.34 -17.23 4.07
CA GLN A 149 -0.77 -18.55 3.60
C GLN A 149 0.40 -19.50 3.26
N GLY A 150 1.65 -19.09 3.50
CA GLY A 150 2.83 -19.92 3.26
C GLY A 150 3.33 -19.91 1.81
N ALA A 151 2.89 -18.95 0.99
CA ALA A 151 3.28 -18.89 -0.41
C ALA A 151 4.78 -18.68 -0.63
N VAL A 152 5.52 -18.07 0.32
CA VAL A 152 6.98 -17.93 0.25
C VAL A 152 7.65 -19.30 0.09
N ALA A 153 7.41 -20.22 1.01
CA ALA A 153 8.02 -21.55 0.99
C ALA A 153 7.54 -22.40 -0.21
N ARG A 154 6.31 -22.17 -0.68
CA ARG A 154 5.78 -22.83 -1.88
C ARG A 154 6.51 -22.37 -3.14
N LEU A 155 6.62 -21.06 -3.36
CA LEU A 155 7.26 -20.50 -4.54
C LEU A 155 8.78 -20.69 -4.53
N GLU A 156 9.42 -20.72 -3.35
CA GLU A 156 10.83 -21.11 -3.25
C GLU A 156 11.06 -22.56 -3.72
N LYS A 157 10.24 -23.51 -3.26
CA LYS A 157 10.31 -24.90 -3.73
C LYS A 157 10.04 -25.01 -5.23
N GLU A 158 9.09 -24.23 -5.73
CA GLU A 158 8.78 -24.15 -7.16
C GLU A 158 9.99 -23.64 -7.97
N LEU A 159 10.66 -22.58 -7.50
CA LEU A 159 11.90 -22.07 -8.10
C LEU A 159 13.02 -23.11 -8.08
N GLN A 160 13.26 -23.77 -6.95
CA GLN A 160 14.30 -24.79 -6.80
C GLN A 160 14.06 -26.01 -7.69
N ALA A 161 12.79 -26.38 -7.89
CA ALA A 161 12.39 -27.48 -8.77
C ALA A 161 12.27 -27.09 -10.26
N SER A 162 12.38 -25.79 -10.58
CA SER A 162 12.25 -25.30 -11.96
C SER A 162 13.45 -25.67 -12.83
N GLU A 163 13.23 -25.62 -14.14
CA GLU A 163 14.28 -25.78 -15.14
C GLU A 163 15.43 -24.78 -14.95
N GLU A 164 16.64 -25.16 -15.37
CA GLU A 164 17.83 -24.32 -15.18
C GLU A 164 17.68 -22.95 -15.87
N GLN A 165 16.94 -22.87 -16.97
CA GLN A 165 16.65 -21.59 -17.63
C GLN A 165 15.89 -20.62 -16.71
N ILE A 166 14.84 -21.08 -16.01
CA ILE A 166 14.05 -20.24 -15.09
C ILE A 166 14.91 -19.75 -13.93
N LYS A 167 15.73 -20.63 -13.36
CA LYS A 167 16.67 -20.26 -12.28
C LYS A 167 17.72 -19.27 -12.78
N ALA A 168 18.28 -19.47 -13.97
CA ALA A 168 19.24 -18.55 -14.57
C ALA A 168 18.63 -17.15 -14.82
N GLU A 169 17.41 -17.08 -15.33
CA GLU A 169 16.67 -15.82 -15.51
C GLU A 169 16.38 -15.13 -14.17
N GLN A 170 15.99 -15.90 -13.14
CA GLN A 170 15.81 -15.37 -11.79
C GLN A 170 17.12 -14.79 -11.22
N ARG A 171 18.24 -15.52 -11.36
CA ARG A 171 19.58 -15.03 -10.95
C ARG A 171 19.97 -13.76 -11.71
N ALA A 172 19.69 -13.70 -13.02
CA ALA A 172 19.93 -12.51 -13.82
C ALA A 172 19.12 -11.31 -13.32
N ALA A 173 17.86 -11.52 -12.89
CA ALA A 173 17.06 -10.47 -12.29
C ALA A 173 17.66 -9.96 -10.96
N HIS A 174 18.21 -10.84 -10.11
CA HIS A 174 18.93 -10.43 -8.91
C HIS A 174 20.21 -9.64 -9.21
N GLN A 175 20.99 -10.07 -10.20
CA GLN A 175 22.21 -9.39 -10.62
C GLN A 175 21.91 -8.02 -11.24
N HIS A 176 20.87 -7.94 -12.07
CA HIS A 176 20.40 -6.68 -12.64
C HIS A 176 19.98 -5.70 -11.54
N TYR A 177 19.16 -6.15 -10.59
CA TYR A 177 18.78 -5.36 -9.42
C TYR A 177 20.00 -4.84 -8.65
N ALA A 178 20.99 -5.70 -8.40
CA ALA A 178 22.21 -5.36 -7.68
C ALA A 178 23.06 -4.30 -8.43
N ARG A 179 23.18 -4.47 -9.76
CA ARG A 179 23.85 -3.51 -10.65
C ARG A 179 23.18 -2.14 -10.63
N VAL A 180 21.88 -2.08 -10.89
CA VAL A 180 21.11 -0.82 -10.89
C VAL A 180 21.21 -0.15 -9.53
N ARG A 181 21.16 -0.94 -8.43
CA ARG A 181 21.36 -0.41 -7.08
C ARG A 181 22.72 0.27 -6.92
N TRP A 182 23.79 -0.34 -7.41
CA TRP A 182 25.14 0.21 -7.32
C TRP A 182 25.35 1.44 -8.22
N GLU A 183 24.77 1.43 -9.42
CA GLU A 183 24.79 2.55 -10.37
C GLU A 183 24.17 3.82 -9.78
N MET A 184 23.14 3.68 -8.95
CA MET A 184 22.53 4.81 -8.25
C MET A 184 23.42 5.46 -7.19
N VAL A 185 24.38 4.74 -6.61
CA VAL A 185 25.20 5.26 -5.50
C VAL A 185 26.20 6.28 -6.04
N SER A 186 26.18 7.50 -5.51
CA SER A 186 27.12 8.57 -5.87
C SER A 186 28.57 8.20 -5.53
N ASP A 187 29.56 8.74 -6.25
CA ASP A 187 30.98 8.44 -5.98
C ASP A 187 31.41 8.74 -4.54
N LYS A 188 30.88 9.83 -3.96
CA LYS A 188 31.06 10.17 -2.55
C LYS A 188 30.56 9.05 -1.63
N ASP A 189 29.37 8.53 -1.90
CA ASP A 189 28.75 7.49 -1.09
C ASP A 189 29.37 6.11 -1.34
N ARG A 190 29.92 5.86 -2.54
CA ARG A 190 30.75 4.68 -2.82
C ARG A 190 32.00 4.67 -1.96
N ALA A 191 32.71 5.79 -1.86
CA ALA A 191 33.85 5.94 -0.95
C ALA A 191 33.46 5.72 0.52
N LEU A 192 32.27 6.20 0.93
CA LEU A 192 31.73 5.91 2.26
C LEU A 192 31.45 4.41 2.46
N CYS A 193 30.87 3.74 1.46
CA CYS A 193 30.62 2.30 1.52
C CYS A 193 31.91 1.50 1.65
N GLU A 194 32.96 1.88 0.92
CA GLU A 194 34.28 1.25 1.03
C GLU A 194 34.87 1.46 2.42
N ALA A 195 34.90 2.70 2.91
CA ALA A 195 35.44 3.02 4.24
C ALA A 195 34.71 2.30 5.39
N ARG A 196 33.42 1.99 5.20
CA ARG A 196 32.57 1.33 6.21
C ARG A 196 32.43 -0.18 6.00
N GLY A 197 33.02 -0.75 4.95
CA GLY A 197 32.88 -2.17 4.61
C GLY A 197 31.47 -2.57 4.16
N TRP A 198 30.73 -1.66 3.54
CA TRP A 198 29.36 -1.87 3.05
C TRP A 198 29.27 -2.21 1.56
N THR A 199 30.38 -2.13 0.83
CA THR A 199 30.42 -2.32 -0.63
C THR A 199 29.75 -3.62 -1.05
N GLU A 200 30.12 -4.78 -0.49
CA GLU A 200 29.52 -6.07 -0.86
C GLU A 200 28.01 -6.09 -0.60
N ARG A 201 27.56 -5.51 0.52
CA ARG A 201 26.13 -5.47 0.89
C ARG A 201 25.31 -4.67 -0.13
N ILE A 202 25.83 -3.54 -0.60
CA ILE A 202 25.12 -2.63 -1.52
C ILE A 202 25.35 -3.03 -3.00
N ARG A 203 26.47 -3.63 -3.35
CA ARG A 203 26.79 -3.96 -4.74
C ARG A 203 26.37 -5.37 -5.12
N ASP A 204 26.47 -6.34 -4.21
CA ASP A 204 26.45 -7.77 -4.59
C ASP A 204 25.18 -8.51 -4.16
N THR A 205 24.28 -7.86 -3.41
CA THR A 205 23.00 -8.49 -3.00
C THR A 205 21.86 -8.19 -3.97
N GLY A 206 21.00 -9.15 -4.28
CA GLY A 206 19.87 -8.93 -5.17
C GLY A 206 18.64 -8.37 -4.46
N VAL A 207 17.47 -8.65 -5.03
CA VAL A 207 16.15 -8.36 -4.45
C VAL A 207 16.10 -8.77 -2.97
N ALA A 208 15.47 -7.95 -2.12
CA ALA A 208 15.37 -8.16 -0.66
C ALA A 208 16.72 -8.27 0.10
N GLY A 209 17.82 -7.87 -0.54
CA GLY A 209 19.18 -7.96 0.01
C GLY A 209 19.70 -9.40 0.07
N MET A 210 19.23 -10.29 -0.81
CA MET A 210 19.62 -11.70 -0.83
C MET A 210 20.99 -11.91 -1.48
N LYS A 211 21.79 -12.85 -0.95
CA LYS A 211 23.05 -13.34 -1.56
C LYS A 211 22.86 -14.67 -2.29
N ASP A 212 21.94 -15.48 -1.79
CA ASP A 212 21.50 -16.71 -2.44
C ASP A 212 20.27 -16.40 -3.29
N PHE A 213 20.42 -16.51 -4.60
CA PHE A 213 19.40 -16.13 -5.59
C PHE A 213 18.43 -17.27 -5.91
N ASP A 214 18.66 -18.46 -5.37
CA ASP A 214 17.77 -19.62 -5.54
C ASP A 214 16.75 -19.71 -4.40
N ASN A 215 16.80 -18.78 -3.44
CA ASN A 215 15.89 -18.69 -2.31
C ASN A 215 14.97 -17.47 -2.41
N VAL A 216 13.86 -17.51 -1.67
CA VAL A 216 12.84 -16.45 -1.63
C VAL A 216 12.65 -15.98 -0.20
N LYS A 217 13.05 -14.74 0.08
CA LYS A 217 12.91 -14.16 1.43
C LYS A 217 11.52 -13.61 1.70
N CYS A 218 10.97 -12.81 0.79
CA CYS A 218 9.64 -12.20 0.92
C CYS A 218 9.05 -11.87 -0.46
N LEU A 219 7.76 -12.11 -0.63
CA LEU A 219 7.04 -11.92 -1.89
C LEU A 219 6.87 -10.44 -2.24
N HIS A 220 6.69 -9.57 -1.25
CA HIS A 220 6.51 -8.14 -1.52
C HIS A 220 7.71 -7.50 -2.22
N ALA A 221 8.93 -7.94 -1.91
CA ALA A 221 10.13 -7.40 -2.56
C ALA A 221 10.27 -7.90 -3.99
N HIS A 222 9.96 -9.18 -4.23
CA HIS A 222 9.92 -9.73 -5.60
C HIS A 222 8.81 -9.11 -6.43
N TYR A 223 7.64 -8.88 -5.86
CA TYR A 223 6.53 -8.27 -6.57
C TYR A 223 6.79 -6.79 -6.86
N ALA A 224 7.38 -6.04 -5.93
CA ALA A 224 7.82 -4.67 -6.19
C ALA A 224 8.82 -4.60 -7.36
N HIS A 225 9.78 -5.54 -7.42
CA HIS A 225 10.71 -5.61 -8.53
C HIS A 225 10.03 -5.98 -9.85
N PHE A 226 9.09 -6.93 -9.84
CA PHE A 226 8.32 -7.29 -11.03
C PHE A 226 7.52 -6.10 -11.56
N LEU A 227 6.78 -5.38 -10.71
CA LEU A 227 6.02 -4.20 -11.13
C LEU A 227 6.93 -3.11 -11.73
N ALA A 228 8.10 -2.87 -11.14
CA ALA A 228 9.06 -1.92 -11.68
C ALA A 228 9.63 -2.34 -13.05
N LEU A 229 9.79 -3.64 -13.29
CA LEU A 229 10.23 -4.16 -14.58
C LEU A 229 9.14 -3.99 -15.66
N GLU A 230 7.87 -4.22 -15.31
CA GLU A 230 6.74 -4.06 -16.23
C GLU A 230 6.47 -2.58 -16.58
N ASP A 231 6.66 -1.67 -15.61
CA ASP A 231 6.53 -0.22 -15.84
C ASP A 231 7.67 0.31 -16.73
N GLY A 232 8.88 -0.22 -16.56
CA GLY A 232 10.04 0.07 -17.41
C GLY A 232 10.70 1.43 -17.18
N SER A 233 10.07 2.35 -16.43
CA SER A 233 10.61 3.69 -16.15
C SER A 233 11.98 3.67 -15.48
N LEU A 234 12.22 2.68 -14.61
CA LEU A 234 13.44 2.58 -13.80
C LEU A 234 14.67 2.05 -14.54
N PHE A 235 14.44 1.27 -15.59
CA PHE A 235 15.46 0.39 -16.18
C PHE A 235 15.80 0.78 -17.63
N SER A 236 15.38 1.97 -18.07
CA SER A 236 15.38 2.40 -19.46
C SER A 236 16.61 3.21 -19.93
N ASP A 237 17.74 3.16 -19.21
CA ASP A 237 18.96 3.87 -19.63
C ASP A 237 19.91 3.03 -20.50
N ALA A 238 20.36 3.64 -21.60
CA ALA A 238 21.51 3.28 -22.45
C ALA A 238 21.35 2.18 -23.53
N GLY A 239 20.24 2.18 -24.28
CA GLY A 239 20.23 1.68 -25.67
C GLY A 239 20.33 0.16 -25.87
N GLU A 240 20.33 -0.62 -24.79
CA GLU A 240 20.20 -2.09 -24.83
C GLU A 240 19.02 -2.49 -23.94
N GLU A 241 17.96 -3.01 -24.55
CA GLU A 241 16.77 -3.50 -23.83
C GLU A 241 17.14 -4.75 -23.03
N VAL A 242 17.63 -4.57 -21.81
CA VAL A 242 17.94 -5.68 -20.91
C VAL A 242 16.63 -6.28 -20.39
N ARG A 243 16.08 -7.24 -21.12
CA ARG A 243 14.92 -8.03 -20.69
C ARG A 243 15.34 -9.03 -19.61
N VAL A 244 15.25 -8.63 -18.34
CA VAL A 244 15.32 -9.57 -17.21
C VAL A 244 13.93 -9.95 -16.74
N ARG A 245 13.82 -11.16 -16.18
CA ARG A 245 12.56 -11.70 -15.69
C ARG A 245 12.68 -12.14 -14.24
N ASN A 246 11.86 -11.56 -13.38
CA ASN A 246 11.70 -12.00 -12.00
C ASN A 246 10.51 -12.96 -11.90
N HIS A 247 10.78 -14.27 -12.06
CA HIS A 247 9.77 -15.32 -12.07
C HIS A 247 8.96 -15.38 -10.79
N VAL A 248 9.61 -15.22 -9.62
CA VAL A 248 8.91 -15.19 -8.34
C VAL A 248 7.90 -14.04 -8.31
N GLY A 249 8.28 -12.85 -8.78
CA GLY A 249 7.37 -11.71 -8.87
C GLY A 249 6.21 -11.95 -9.85
N ALA A 250 6.48 -12.57 -11.00
CA ALA A 250 5.44 -12.94 -11.97
C ALA A 250 4.46 -13.99 -11.41
N TRP A 251 4.93 -14.96 -10.62
CA TRP A 251 4.07 -15.94 -9.95
C TRP A 251 3.22 -15.30 -8.85
N VAL A 252 3.75 -14.31 -8.14
CA VAL A 252 2.95 -13.50 -7.20
C VAL A 252 1.84 -12.78 -7.95
N ASP A 253 2.13 -12.18 -9.11
CA ASP A 253 1.13 -11.51 -9.94
C ASP A 253 -0.03 -12.45 -10.33
N LEU A 254 0.31 -13.64 -10.82
CA LEU A 254 -0.67 -14.68 -11.16
C LEU A 254 -1.50 -15.10 -9.95
N ALA A 255 -0.85 -15.34 -8.80
CA ALA A 255 -1.54 -15.71 -7.57
C ALA A 255 -2.49 -14.61 -7.06
N LEU A 256 -2.12 -13.34 -7.21
CA LEU A 256 -2.99 -12.21 -6.89
C LEU A 256 -4.20 -12.15 -7.82
N LYS A 257 -4.00 -12.35 -9.13
CA LYS A 257 -5.10 -12.42 -10.12
C LYS A 257 -6.06 -13.56 -9.81
N ASP A 258 -5.55 -14.74 -9.44
CA ASP A 258 -6.37 -15.87 -8.99
C ASP A 258 -7.16 -15.56 -7.71
N GLN A 259 -6.51 -14.95 -6.73
CA GLN A 259 -7.16 -14.55 -5.47
C GLN A 259 -8.32 -13.57 -5.72
N ARG A 260 -8.13 -12.58 -6.61
CA ARG A 260 -9.19 -11.63 -7.00
C ARG A 260 -10.34 -12.33 -7.69
N ARG A 261 -10.07 -13.21 -8.67
CA ARG A 261 -11.10 -14.00 -9.37
C ARG A 261 -11.93 -14.84 -8.41
N ALA A 262 -11.29 -15.55 -7.48
CA ALA A 262 -11.98 -16.37 -6.49
C ALA A 262 -12.86 -15.53 -5.55
N HIS A 263 -12.38 -14.34 -5.15
CA HIS A 263 -13.16 -13.42 -4.33
C HIS A 263 -14.40 -12.88 -5.07
N ASP A 264 -14.26 -12.53 -6.35
CA ASP A 264 -15.36 -12.03 -7.18
C ASP A 264 -16.41 -13.12 -7.43
N GLU A 265 -15.98 -14.35 -7.69
CA GLU A 265 -16.88 -15.50 -7.85
C GLU A 265 -17.65 -15.79 -6.56
N ALA A 266 -16.97 -15.82 -5.40
CA ALA A 266 -17.62 -15.98 -4.11
C ALA A 266 -18.62 -14.86 -3.81
N SER A 267 -18.28 -13.61 -4.18
CA SER A 267 -19.16 -12.45 -4.02
C SER A 267 -20.39 -12.52 -4.92
N ARG A 268 -20.28 -13.07 -6.14
CA ARG A 268 -21.42 -13.30 -7.04
C ARG A 268 -22.34 -14.39 -6.49
N ARG A 269 -21.79 -15.54 -6.10
CA ARG A 269 -22.56 -16.63 -5.48
C ARG A 269 -23.33 -16.17 -4.25
N ALA A 270 -22.71 -15.38 -3.37
CA ALA A 270 -23.39 -14.84 -2.20
C ALA A 270 -24.55 -13.88 -2.52
N ARG A 271 -24.51 -13.18 -3.67
CA ARG A 271 -25.63 -12.34 -4.15
C ARG A 271 -26.73 -13.19 -4.78
N ASP A 272 -26.38 -14.27 -5.47
CA ASP A 272 -27.33 -15.17 -6.10
C ASP A 272 -28.05 -16.06 -5.07
N GLU A 273 -27.39 -16.39 -3.95
CA GLU A 273 -27.93 -17.17 -2.83
C GLU A 273 -28.77 -16.33 -1.84
N ASP A 274 -28.64 -15.00 -1.85
CA ASP A 274 -29.45 -14.07 -1.04
C ASP A 274 -30.28 -13.15 -1.96
N PRO A 275 -31.36 -13.66 -2.57
CA PRO A 275 -32.29 -12.81 -3.29
C PRO A 275 -33.04 -11.98 -2.23
N ALA A 276 -32.54 -10.76 -1.98
CA ALA A 276 -33.31 -9.78 -1.22
C ALA A 276 -34.72 -9.69 -1.82
N ASP A 277 -35.73 -10.06 -1.02
CA ASP A 277 -37.14 -10.09 -1.38
C ASP A 277 -37.58 -8.71 -1.93
N PRO A 278 -37.94 -8.59 -3.23
CA PRO A 278 -38.43 -7.34 -3.78
C PRO A 278 -39.94 -7.19 -3.49
N LYS A 279 -40.37 -7.39 -2.23
CA LYS A 279 -41.72 -7.06 -1.74
C LYS A 279 -41.72 -6.63 -0.26
N SER A 280 -41.13 -5.48 0.03
CA SER A 280 -41.71 -4.57 1.03
C SER A 280 -42.21 -3.30 0.34
N GLY A 281 -43.10 -3.50 -0.64
CA GLY A 281 -43.99 -2.46 -1.12
C GLY A 281 -44.90 -2.06 0.03
N ASN A 282 -44.82 -0.79 0.38
CA ASN A 282 -45.64 -0.12 1.38
C ASN A 282 -47.12 -0.19 0.97
N ASP A 283 -47.86 -1.18 1.48
CA ASP A 283 -49.31 -1.27 1.36
C ASP A 283 -49.96 -1.04 2.74
N GLY A 284 -50.72 0.06 2.82
CA GLY A 284 -51.92 0.11 3.65
C GLY A 284 -51.88 1.03 4.87
N HIS A 285 -52.18 2.32 4.66
CA HIS A 285 -53.31 2.93 5.39
C HIS A 285 -53.96 4.02 4.54
N GLU A 286 -55.15 3.70 4.05
CA GLU A 286 -56.11 4.62 3.44
C GLU A 286 -57.31 4.77 4.39
N LYS A 287 -57.85 6.00 4.44
CA LYS A 287 -59.09 6.54 5.07
C LYS A 287 -58.81 7.64 6.10
N ALA A 288 -59.47 8.80 6.12
CA ALA A 288 -60.51 9.38 5.26
C ALA A 288 -60.63 10.90 5.55
N GLU A 289 -61.13 11.64 4.56
CA GLU A 289 -61.96 12.87 4.62
C GLU A 289 -61.61 14.03 5.58
N GLN A 290 -61.31 15.21 5.01
CA GLN A 290 -62.20 16.39 5.03
C GLN A 290 -61.65 17.55 4.17
N VAL A 291 -62.55 18.19 3.41
CA VAL A 291 -62.43 19.39 2.56
C VAL A 291 -63.42 20.43 3.15
N PRO A 292 -63.43 21.77 2.86
CA PRO A 292 -62.47 22.72 2.24
C PRO A 292 -62.21 23.98 3.10
N GLY A 293 -61.28 24.85 2.68
CA GLY A 293 -61.22 26.23 3.18
C GLY A 293 -60.28 27.15 2.40
N ALA A 294 -60.84 27.96 1.51
CA ALA A 294 -60.17 28.92 0.63
C ALA A 294 -59.44 30.08 1.36
N LYS A 295 -58.40 30.63 0.70
CA LYS A 295 -58.23 32.05 0.31
C LYS A 295 -56.76 32.47 0.26
N GLY A 296 -56.39 33.25 -0.76
CA GLY A 296 -55.38 34.31 -0.60
C GLY A 296 -54.29 34.36 -1.66
N ALA A 297 -54.53 35.16 -2.70
CA ALA A 297 -53.58 35.54 -3.74
C ALA A 297 -52.56 36.60 -3.29
N LYS A 298 -51.44 36.70 -4.04
CA LYS A 298 -50.70 37.91 -4.53
C LYS A 298 -49.23 37.51 -4.81
N THR A 299 -48.73 37.40 -6.04
CA THR A 299 -48.28 38.42 -7.04
C THR A 299 -47.49 39.62 -6.48
N ILE A 300 -46.22 39.73 -6.90
CA ILE A 300 -45.47 40.84 -7.54
C ILE A 300 -44.03 40.29 -7.83
N ASP A 301 -43.49 40.19 -9.06
CA ASP A 301 -42.94 41.21 -10.00
C ASP A 301 -42.07 42.28 -9.31
N ALA A 302 -40.95 42.82 -9.84
CA ALA A 302 -40.07 42.61 -10.99
C ALA A 302 -38.92 43.65 -10.85
N ALA A 303 -37.86 43.51 -11.67
CA ALA A 303 -36.89 44.55 -12.09
C ALA A 303 -35.87 45.08 -11.03
N GLY A 304 -34.62 45.40 -11.39
CA GLY A 304 -34.00 45.51 -12.70
C GLY A 304 -32.48 45.78 -12.61
N MET A 305 -31.79 45.50 -13.73
CA MET A 305 -30.49 46.09 -14.08
C MET A 305 -30.65 47.60 -14.36
N PRO A 306 -29.58 48.43 -14.35
CA PRO A 306 -28.55 48.53 -15.43
C PRO A 306 -27.12 48.59 -14.83
N GLY A 307 -25.98 48.41 -15.51
CA GLY A 307 -25.60 48.51 -16.92
C GLY A 307 -24.41 49.48 -17.07
N ARG A 308 -23.37 49.08 -17.86
CA ARG A 308 -22.21 49.84 -18.43
C ARG A 308 -21.03 50.18 -17.50
N ALA A 309 -19.77 49.72 -17.67
CA ALA A 309 -18.79 49.61 -18.80
C ALA A 309 -17.90 50.90 -18.99
N PRO A 310 -16.82 50.89 -19.82
CA PRO A 310 -15.40 50.68 -19.46
C PRO A 310 -14.47 51.88 -19.82
N GLY A 311 -13.15 51.76 -19.56
CA GLY A 311 -12.06 52.69 -19.97
C GLY A 311 -11.16 53.04 -18.77
N ASP A 312 -9.84 53.19 -18.81
CA ASP A 312 -8.87 53.41 -19.90
C ASP A 312 -7.45 53.05 -19.39
N ALA A 313 -6.57 52.63 -20.30
CA ALA A 313 -5.12 52.91 -20.28
C ALA A 313 -4.89 54.13 -21.22
N PRO A 314 -3.76 54.89 -21.25
CA PRO A 314 -2.37 54.47 -20.99
C PRO A 314 -1.43 55.59 -20.42
N THR A 315 -0.11 55.40 -20.59
CA THR A 315 1.06 56.33 -20.44
C THR A 315 1.69 56.40 -19.04
N GLY A 316 3.02 56.41 -18.83
CA GLY A 316 4.19 56.41 -19.70
C GLY A 316 5.49 56.52 -18.86
N SER A 317 6.61 56.13 -19.47
CA SER A 317 8.03 56.49 -19.24
C SER A 317 8.57 56.79 -17.83
N SER A 318 9.54 55.99 -17.38
CA SER A 318 11.00 56.27 -17.40
C SER A 318 11.78 55.09 -16.82
#